data_AF-A0A1G7APS1-F1
#
_entry.id   AF-A0A1G7APS1-F1
#
_cell.length_a   1.000
_cell.length_b   1.000
_cell.length_c   1.000
_cell.angle_alpha   90.00
_cell.angle_beta   90.00
_cell.angle_gamma   90.00
#
_symmetry.space_group_name_H-M   'P 1'
#
loop_
_entity.id
_entity.type
_entity.pdbx_description
1 polymer ?
#
loop_
_entity_poly.entity_id
_entity_poly.type
_entity_poly.pdbx_seq_one_letter_code
_entity_poly.pdbx_strand_id
1 'polypeptide(L)'
;MFSNWPHTVGPIQLVGGSAGDELLEAATSATRLRTHMLLHESHADRVQRLIISLQRGTYVQPHRHPEQWELIVPLQGTLAVYVFSDAGVITERFEIAPSNTRVM
;
A
#
# COMPACT_ATOMS: atom_id res chain seq x y z
N MET A 1 0.72 19.03 -9.15
CA MET A 1 1.54 18.64 -10.31
C MET A 1 1.19 17.19 -10.67
N PHE A 2 -0.09 16.90 -10.92
CA PHE A 2 -0.63 15.54 -11.07
C PHE A 2 -1.82 15.59 -12.04
N SER A 3 -1.56 15.74 -13.33
CA SER A 3 -2.60 16.04 -14.33
C SER A 3 -3.40 14.81 -14.79
N ASN A 4 -2.98 13.59 -14.43
CA ASN A 4 -3.53 12.32 -14.93
C ASN A 4 -3.88 11.35 -13.78
N TRP A 5 -4.65 11.82 -12.81
CA TRP A 5 -5.25 11.01 -11.73
C TRP A 5 -6.45 10.19 -12.29
N PRO A 6 -6.92 9.08 -11.66
CA PRO A 6 -7.72 8.07 -12.33
C PRO A 6 -8.89 8.66 -13.10
N HIS A 7 -8.97 8.27 -14.38
CA HIS A 7 -10.14 8.56 -15.19
C HIS A 7 -11.12 7.39 -15.06
N THR A 8 -12.37 7.71 -14.75
CA THR A 8 -13.45 6.74 -14.66
C THR A 8 -14.03 6.46 -16.04
N VAL A 9 -14.09 5.18 -16.41
CA VAL A 9 -14.82 4.69 -17.57
C VAL A 9 -15.95 3.80 -17.04
N GLY A 10 -17.12 4.41 -16.77
CA GLY A 10 -18.18 3.74 -16.03
C GLY A 10 -17.73 3.40 -14.60
N PRO A 11 -17.93 2.16 -14.08
CA PRO A 11 -17.47 1.76 -12.75
C PRO A 11 -15.96 1.45 -12.68
N ILE A 12 -15.23 1.59 -13.80
CA ILE A 12 -13.82 1.21 -13.90
C ILE A 12 -12.95 2.45 -13.67
N GLN A 13 -11.99 2.35 -12.75
CA GLN A 13 -10.92 3.33 -12.61
C GLN A 13 -9.69 2.86 -13.38
N LEU A 14 -9.24 3.66 -14.34
CA LEU A 14 -7.98 3.42 -15.04
C LEU A 14 -6.84 4.12 -14.31
N VAL A 15 -5.85 3.34 -13.87
CA VAL A 15 -4.62 3.86 -13.28
C VAL A 15 -3.55 3.87 -14.38
N GLY A 16 -3.00 5.06 -14.66
CA GLY A 16 -1.95 5.22 -15.66
C GLY A 16 -0.67 4.47 -15.27
N GLY A 17 0.07 3.97 -16.27
CA GLY A 17 1.30 3.21 -16.03
C GLY A 17 2.38 3.96 -15.25
N SER A 18 2.40 5.30 -15.31
CA SER A 18 3.34 6.15 -14.57
C SER A 18 2.95 6.40 -13.11
N ALA A 19 1.74 6.03 -12.69
CA ALA A 19 1.22 6.40 -11.38
C ALA A 19 2.09 5.87 -10.22
N GLY A 20 2.64 4.66 -10.36
CA GLY A 20 3.55 4.09 -9.37
C GLY A 20 4.83 4.89 -9.20
N ASP A 21 5.44 5.29 -10.32
CA ASP A 21 6.68 6.10 -10.36
C ASP A 21 6.44 7.51 -9.80
N GLU A 22 5.33 8.15 -10.17
CA GLU A 22 4.95 9.47 -9.64
C GLU A 22 4.74 9.44 -8.13
N LEU A 23 4.09 8.39 -7.61
CA LEU A 23 3.91 8.20 -6.17
C LEU A 23 5.25 7.94 -5.48
N LEU A 24 6.14 7.10 -6.06
CA LEU A 24 7.47 6.84 -5.53
C LEU A 24 8.32 8.11 -5.48
N GLU A 25 8.29 8.93 -6.52
CA GLU A 25 9.00 10.21 -6.56
C GLU A 25 8.49 11.15 -5.47
N ALA A 26 7.16 11.30 -5.35
CA ALA A 26 6.57 12.11 -4.30
C ALA A 26 6.93 11.61 -2.90
N ALA A 27 7.05 10.29 -2.72
CA ALA A 27 7.42 9.67 -1.45
C ALA A 27 8.84 10.02 -0.98
N THR A 28 9.77 10.37 -1.88
CA THR A 28 11.14 10.80 -1.50
C THR A 28 11.15 12.05 -0.63
N SER A 29 10.18 12.94 -0.84
CA SER A 29 10.02 14.20 -0.12
C SER A 29 9.10 14.12 1.10
N ALA A 30 8.41 12.99 1.29
CA ALA A 30 7.46 12.81 2.38
C ALA A 30 8.18 12.42 3.68
N THR A 31 7.75 12.99 4.81
CA THR A 31 8.34 12.70 6.14
C THR A 31 8.38 11.22 6.49
N ARG A 32 7.37 10.45 6.04
CA ARG A 32 7.26 9.01 6.30
C ARG A 32 7.80 8.15 5.15
N LEU A 33 8.41 8.76 4.14
CA LEU A 33 8.95 8.08 2.95
C LEU A 33 7.91 7.28 2.17
N ARG A 34 6.63 7.64 2.29
CA ARG A 34 5.52 6.97 1.62
C ARG A 34 4.42 7.92 1.19
N THR A 35 3.76 7.55 0.11
CA THR A 35 2.57 8.22 -0.45
C THR A 35 1.55 7.16 -0.85
N HIS A 36 0.33 7.58 -1.16
CA HIS A 36 -0.70 6.68 -1.64
C HIS A 36 -1.68 7.39 -2.57
N MET A 37 -2.36 6.61 -3.38
CA MET A 37 -3.50 7.00 -4.20
C MET A 37 -4.73 6.23 -3.74
N LEU A 38 -5.79 6.94 -3.33
CA LEU A 38 -7.07 6.32 -3.00
C LEU A 38 -7.81 5.93 -4.28
N LEU A 39 -8.32 4.70 -4.31
CA LEU A 39 -9.14 4.13 -5.39
C LEU A 39 -10.59 3.90 -4.90
N HIS A 40 -10.96 4.56 -3.82
CA HIS A 40 -12.30 4.59 -3.24
C HIS A 40 -12.67 6.05 -3.01
N GLU A 41 -13.96 6.34 -2.91
CA GLU A 41 -14.45 7.72 -2.88
C GLU A 41 -14.50 8.25 -1.44
N SER A 42 -14.81 7.38 -0.48
CA SER A 42 -15.02 7.76 0.91
C SER A 42 -14.40 6.77 1.88
N HIS A 43 -13.88 7.26 3.00
CA HIS A 43 -13.45 6.41 4.12
C HIS A 43 -14.61 5.64 4.77
N ALA A 44 -15.87 5.97 4.45
CA ALA A 44 -17.03 5.17 4.83
C ALA A 44 -17.30 3.98 3.89
N ASP A 45 -16.57 3.88 2.77
CA ASP A 45 -16.73 2.78 1.83
C ASP A 45 -16.35 1.46 2.48
N ARG A 46 -17.20 0.45 2.30
CA ARG A 46 -17.00 -0.90 2.88
C ARG A 46 -15.71 -1.57 2.40
N VAL A 47 -15.20 -1.18 1.24
CA VAL A 47 -13.97 -1.70 0.65
C VAL A 47 -13.09 -0.52 0.28
N GLN A 48 -12.01 -0.34 1.04
CA GLN A 48 -11.03 0.69 0.78
C GLN A 48 -9.88 0.12 -0.05
N ARG A 49 -9.68 0.71 -1.22
CA ARG A 49 -8.62 0.31 -2.16
C ARG A 49 -7.66 1.47 -2.33
N LEU A 50 -6.37 1.16 -2.41
CA LEU A 50 -5.32 2.15 -2.59
C LEU A 50 -4.08 1.53 -3.23
N ILE A 51 -3.32 2.37 -3.93
CA ILE A 51 -1.93 2.08 -4.30
C ILE A 51 -1.04 2.82 -3.32
N ILE A 52 -0.07 2.12 -2.74
CA ILE A 52 0.87 2.69 -1.78
C ILE A 52 2.27 2.55 -2.36
N SER A 53 3.01 3.66 -2.40
CA SER A 53 4.43 3.67 -2.78
C SER A 53 5.28 3.94 -1.55
N LEU A 54 6.28 3.09 -1.33
CA LEU A 54 7.13 3.06 -0.15
C LEU A 54 8.59 3.18 -0.62
N GLN A 55 9.29 4.23 -0.19
CA GLN A 55 10.73 4.36 -0.42
C GLN A 55 11.51 3.51 0.59
N ARG A 56 12.75 3.14 0.23
CA ARG A 56 13.64 2.42 1.15
C ARG A 56 13.83 3.21 2.44
N GLY A 57 13.72 2.54 3.58
CA GLY A 57 13.76 3.18 4.90
C GLY A 57 12.38 3.53 5.45
N THR A 58 11.32 3.36 4.66
CA THR A 58 9.95 3.44 5.20
C THR A 58 9.74 2.42 6.30
N TYR A 59 9.18 2.88 7.42
CA TYR A 59 8.71 2.03 8.50
C TYR A 59 7.19 2.18 8.63
N VAL A 60 6.49 1.05 8.52
CA VAL A 60 5.06 0.95 8.84
C VAL A 60 4.96 0.37 10.23
N GLN A 61 4.40 1.13 11.17
CA GLN A 61 4.24 0.68 12.54
C GLN A 61 3.35 -0.57 12.59
N PRO A 62 3.69 -1.58 13.43
CA PRO A 62 2.79 -2.69 13.73
C PRO A 62 1.44 -2.17 14.21
N HIS A 63 0.37 -2.71 13.64
CA HIS A 63 -0.98 -2.33 13.98
C HIS A 63 -1.90 -3.56 13.85
N ARG A 64 -3.05 -3.47 14.51
CA ARG A 64 -4.07 -4.53 14.53
C ARG A 64 -5.38 -3.95 14.03
N HIS A 65 -6.06 -4.69 13.16
CA HIS A 65 -7.39 -4.37 12.67
C HIS A 65 -8.42 -5.32 13.28
N PRO A 66 -9.15 -4.94 14.33
CA PRO A 66 -10.15 -5.80 14.96
C PRO A 66 -11.47 -5.89 14.17
N GLU A 67 -11.77 -4.88 13.36
CA GLU A 67 -13.08 -4.73 12.68
C GLU A 67 -12.97 -4.78 11.15
N GLN A 68 -11.75 -4.73 10.62
CA GLN A 68 -11.45 -4.65 9.20
C GLN A 68 -10.28 -5.59 8.85
N TRP A 69 -10.15 -5.92 7.58
CA TRP A 69 -9.05 -6.76 7.08
C TRP A 69 -8.35 -6.01 5.95
N GLU A 70 -7.08 -6.32 5.74
CA GLU A 70 -6.27 -5.73 4.68
C GLU A 70 -5.65 -6.86 3.85
N LEU A 71 -5.64 -6.68 2.53
CA LEU A 71 -4.84 -7.47 1.61
C LEU A 71 -3.76 -6.59 1.01
N ILE A 72 -2.51 -7.04 1.10
CA ILE A 72 -1.36 -6.39 0.49
C ILE A 72 -0.86 -7.23 -0.68
N VAL A 73 -0.87 -6.66 -1.88
CA VAL A 73 -0.31 -7.28 -3.08
C VAL A 73 0.86 -6.44 -3.58
N PRO A 74 2.11 -6.92 -3.49
CA PRO A 74 3.26 -6.18 -3.99
C PRO A 74 3.25 -6.15 -5.53
N LEU A 75 3.20 -4.95 -6.11
CA LEU A 75 3.24 -4.75 -7.56
C LEU A 75 4.68 -4.63 -8.08
N GLN A 76 5.59 -4.09 -7.27
CA GLN A 76 7.00 -3.92 -7.58
C GLN A 76 7.82 -3.89 -6.29
N GLY A 77 9.08 -4.33 -6.37
CA GLY A 77 10.00 -4.32 -5.24
C GLY A 77 9.69 -5.39 -4.20
N THR A 78 10.22 -5.23 -2.99
CA THR A 78 10.07 -6.19 -1.90
C THR A 78 9.80 -5.50 -0.57
N LEU A 79 9.05 -6.17 0.31
CA LEU A 79 8.74 -5.70 1.65
C LEU A 79 9.04 -6.79 2.66
N ALA A 80 9.69 -6.43 3.77
CA ALA A 80 9.80 -7.29 4.93
C ALA A 80 8.58 -7.10 5.84
N VAL A 81 7.89 -8.20 6.13
CA VAL A 81 6.70 -8.25 6.98
C VAL A 81 7.04 -8.99 8.26
N TYR A 82 6.53 -8.49 9.38
CA TYR A 82 6.68 -9.08 10.70
C TYR A 82 5.31 -9.24 11.33
N VAL A 83 5.02 -10.44 11.82
CA VAL A 83 3.81 -10.73 12.58
C VAL A 83 4.17 -10.78 14.06
N PHE A 84 3.34 -10.14 14.88
CA PHE A 84 3.54 -10.05 16.31
C PHE A 84 2.43 -10.82 17.04
N SER A 85 2.81 -11.50 18.11
CA SER A 85 1.88 -12.01 19.12
C SER A 85 1.23 -10.86 19.91
N ASP A 86 0.17 -11.17 20.65
CA ASP A 86 -0.48 -10.22 21.56
C ASP A 86 0.46 -9.67 22.65
N ALA A 87 1.56 -10.38 22.95
CA ALA A 87 2.60 -9.93 23.88
C ALA A 87 3.66 -9.01 23.23
N GLY A 88 3.52 -8.67 21.94
CA GLY A 88 4.48 -7.83 21.22
C GLY A 88 5.75 -8.55 20.77
N VAL A 89 5.77 -9.90 20.83
CA VAL A 89 6.91 -10.71 20.37
C VAL A 89 6.70 -11.08 18.90
N ILE A 90 7.75 -10.94 18.07
CA ILE A 90 7.74 -11.37 16.66
C ILE A 90 7.58 -12.89 16.60
N THR A 91 6.52 -13.36 15.94
CA THR A 91 6.23 -14.78 15.73
C THR A 91 6.61 -15.22 14.32
N GLU A 92 6.50 -14.33 13.33
CA GLU A 92 6.86 -14.61 11.95
C GLU A 92 7.57 -13.43 11.31
N ARG A 93 8.47 -13.76 10.38
CA ARG A 93 9.11 -12.80 9.48
C ARG A 93 9.16 -13.41 8.09
N PHE A 94 8.69 -12.67 7.11
CA PHE A 94 8.78 -13.08 5.72
C PHE A 94 8.90 -11.87 4.79
N GLU A 95 9.30 -12.15 3.55
CA GLU A 95 9.33 -11.16 2.48
C GLU A 95 8.14 -11.38 1.56
N ILE A 96 7.55 -10.28 1.08
CA ILE A 96 6.59 -10.29 -0.02
C ILE A 96 7.19 -9.54 -1.23
N ALA A 97 7.00 -10.12 -2.41
CA ALA A 97 7.46 -9.61 -3.69
C ALA A 97 6.47 -10.06 -4.78
N PRO A 98 6.45 -9.42 -5.97
CA PRO A 98 5.55 -9.83 -7.05
C PRO A 98 5.68 -11.32 -7.42
N SER A 99 6.90 -11.85 -7.40
CA SER A 99 7.22 -13.25 -7.67
C SER A 99 6.93 -14.22 -6.51
N ASN A 100 6.66 -13.70 -5.32
CA ASN A 100 6.40 -14.46 -4.11
C ASN A 100 5.31 -13.77 -3.29
N THR A 101 4.12 -13.67 -3.90
CA THR A 101 2.99 -12.99 -3.27
C THR A 101 2.42 -13.89 -2.17
N ARG A 102 2.53 -13.44 -0.92
CA ARG A 102 1.75 -13.99 0.19
C ARG A 102 0.57 -13.07 0.42
N VAL A 103 -0.62 -13.66 0.35
CA VAL A 103 -1.89 -13.00 0.64
C VAL A 103 -2.12 -13.15 2.15
N MET A 104 -2.15 -12.03 2.86
CA MET A 104 -2.59 -11.93 4.26
C MET A 104 -3.99 -11.31 4.31
#